data_AF-A0A1D2R0H7-F1
#
_entry.id   AF-A0A1D2R0H7-F1
#
_cell.length_a   1.000
_cell.length_b   1.000
_cell.length_c   1.000
_cell.angle_alpha   90.00
_cell.angle_beta   90.00
_cell.angle_gamma   90.00
#
_symmetry.space_group_name_H-M   'P 1'
#
loop_
_entity.id
_entity.type
_entity.pdbx_description
1 polymer ?
#
loop_
_entity_poly.entity_id
_entity_poly.type
_entity_poly.pdbx_seq_one_letter_code
_entity_poly.pdbx_strand_id
1 'polypeptide(L)'
;MKNTKNSTEKNLSLIFAAIIAIIAVSVIMLSMSGCIGPETPPVNETVNETTGEKVTGENVAKIKLVTGDGKTSEEYVSAGSGKYSYENEIIGMIVGDKKTVTDSKPIAVRLTHEPEENTVYVTSGGEIKVFNVTDTEILIGPKLAGETLNFSIKIKNAEDVVTSRKTCLEKYNISMDTVGFLYRDGCGFCTKMKPFITELENNTVNSYNFLWINTADSEKMKIGRECLADIFDFGQGVPQFACPSNGQWKLGAVFQTVDEMKNFAEECKKAAEAITETPVPGASAVKTGDKVEVEYVGKLMNGETFDEGTISFVVGSGQMITGFDEAVVGMKINESKEVIIPPEKGYGYPEETTPREMLQDVPIDQFKGAFNEEPVLNKKYSNPQVVPWQVKVVEIKTEDNEYTIEILDVLTKEEFSDVMAKKKPEVEVFVMSHCPYGTQVEKGIIPVQELLSDKANIHIRFVHYIMHGQKEADEQTRQYCIDKEQGDKFWSYLACFLDKSDSAGCLDKEGIDKNKLRSCMDAADKEFNISGDLAAGQQYPRFRIHEDLSKQYGVQGSPTLVIDGKMTQANRDPESLKNAICDAFTIKPEECEQALSTTPPSPGFGFTGTGGS
;
A
#
# COMPACT_ATOMS: atom_id res chain seq x y z
N MET A 1 35.69 -63.46 -16.13
CA MET A 1 34.24 -63.77 -16.06
C MET A 1 33.47 -62.74 -16.90
N LYS A 2 32.18 -62.95 -17.16
CA LYS A 2 31.33 -62.16 -18.10
C LYS A 2 31.07 -60.72 -17.59
N ASN A 3 30.77 -59.71 -18.42
CA ASN A 3 31.18 -59.39 -19.80
C ASN A 3 30.89 -57.88 -20.06
N THR A 4 31.43 -57.24 -21.11
CA THR A 4 31.37 -55.77 -21.32
C THR A 4 30.74 -55.30 -22.64
N LYS A 5 30.54 -53.97 -22.76
CA LYS A 5 30.12 -53.09 -23.90
C LYS A 5 28.69 -52.51 -23.76
N ASN A 6 28.36 -51.25 -24.10
CA ASN A 6 28.70 -50.33 -25.23
C ASN A 6 28.00 -50.70 -26.56
N SER A 7 27.46 -49.77 -27.37
CA SER A 7 27.30 -48.30 -27.24
C SER A 7 26.36 -47.72 -28.33
N THR A 8 26.15 -46.38 -28.28
CA THR A 8 25.95 -45.44 -29.43
C THR A 8 24.71 -45.51 -30.33
N GLU A 9 23.87 -44.47 -30.21
CA GLU A 9 23.42 -43.52 -31.25
C GLU A 9 22.59 -43.90 -32.52
N LYS A 10 21.73 -42.92 -32.88
CA LYS A 10 21.36 -42.40 -34.23
C LYS A 10 20.20 -43.00 -35.06
N ASN A 11 19.14 -42.18 -35.13
CA ASN A 11 18.49 -41.64 -36.34
C ASN A 11 17.50 -42.46 -37.21
N LEU A 12 16.48 -41.71 -37.69
CA LEU A 12 15.71 -41.88 -38.95
C LEU A 12 14.74 -43.11 -39.03
N SER A 13 13.62 -43.11 -39.78
CA SER A 13 12.83 -42.00 -40.39
C SER A 13 11.47 -42.49 -40.95
N LEU A 14 10.40 -41.70 -40.77
CA LEU A 14 9.27 -41.42 -41.71
C LEU A 14 8.37 -42.54 -42.33
N ILE A 15 7.17 -42.07 -42.76
CA ILE A 15 6.43 -42.40 -44.01
C ILE A 15 5.28 -43.45 -44.02
N PHE A 16 4.04 -42.92 -44.22
CA PHE A 16 2.85 -43.43 -44.96
C PHE A 16 2.15 -44.72 -44.46
N ALA A 17 0.84 -44.73 -44.11
CA ALA A 17 -0.39 -44.66 -44.96
C ALA A 17 -0.65 -45.95 -45.80
N ALA A 18 -1.87 -46.51 -45.97
CA ALA A 18 -3.23 -46.33 -45.42
C ALA A 18 -4.14 -47.51 -45.92
N ILE A 19 -5.48 -47.35 -45.98
CA ILE A 19 -6.47 -48.05 -46.88
C ILE A 19 -7.22 -49.34 -46.40
N ILE A 20 -8.46 -49.13 -45.88
CA ILE A 20 -9.80 -49.65 -46.33
C ILE A 20 -10.28 -51.13 -46.13
N ALA A 21 -11.63 -51.27 -45.99
CA ALA A 21 -12.57 -52.45 -46.02
C ALA A 21 -12.76 -53.25 -44.69
N ILE A 22 -13.94 -53.47 -44.06
CA ILE A 22 -15.43 -53.45 -44.35
C ILE A 22 -16.04 -54.83 -44.73
N ILE A 23 -17.34 -55.08 -44.38
CA ILE A 23 -18.26 -56.24 -44.71
C ILE A 23 -18.19 -57.44 -43.70
N ALA A 24 -19.24 -58.13 -43.20
CA ALA A 24 -20.73 -57.99 -43.07
C ALA A 24 -21.24 -58.96 -41.95
N VAL A 25 -22.27 -58.73 -41.13
CA VAL A 25 -23.77 -58.81 -41.28
C VAL A 25 -24.38 -60.18 -41.65
N SER A 26 -25.10 -60.83 -40.69
CA SER A 26 -26.34 -61.67 -40.78
C SER A 26 -26.52 -62.49 -39.47
N VAL A 27 -27.62 -62.56 -38.69
CA VAL A 27 -29.10 -62.70 -38.88
C VAL A 27 -29.61 -64.15 -38.70
N ILE A 28 -30.60 -64.36 -37.79
CA ILE A 28 -31.68 -65.41 -37.69
C ILE A 28 -32.12 -65.58 -36.19
N MET A 29 -33.30 -66.09 -35.78
CA MET A 29 -34.75 -65.81 -36.01
C MET A 29 -35.61 -66.89 -35.26
N LEU A 30 -36.94 -66.70 -35.13
CA LEU A 30 -38.00 -67.65 -34.67
C LEU A 30 -38.07 -67.89 -33.13
N SER A 31 -39.18 -67.79 -32.35
CA SER A 31 -40.68 -67.88 -32.47
C SER A 31 -41.23 -69.19 -31.85
N MET A 32 -42.48 -69.32 -31.35
CA MET A 32 -43.73 -68.51 -31.37
C MET A 32 -44.22 -68.27 -29.89
N SER A 33 -45.37 -67.73 -29.47
CA SER A 33 -46.74 -67.37 -29.98
C SER A 33 -47.21 -66.08 -29.24
N GLY A 34 -48.42 -65.48 -29.28
CA GLY A 34 -49.79 -65.81 -29.78
C GLY A 34 -50.79 -66.06 -28.61
N CYS A 35 -52.04 -65.56 -28.57
CA CYS A 35 -52.88 -64.90 -29.59
C CYS A 35 -53.98 -63.95 -29.01
N ILE A 36 -54.25 -62.82 -29.70
CA ILE A 36 -55.57 -62.11 -29.94
C ILE A 36 -56.40 -61.66 -28.71
N GLY A 37 -56.97 -60.44 -28.58
CA GLY A 37 -57.11 -59.21 -29.40
C GLY A 37 -58.17 -58.27 -28.72
N PRO A 38 -58.70 -57.16 -29.31
CA PRO A 38 -58.41 -56.49 -30.60
C PRO A 38 -58.17 -54.93 -30.51
N GLU A 39 -57.83 -54.30 -31.66
CA GLU A 39 -58.02 -52.87 -32.09
C GLU A 39 -57.69 -51.69 -31.12
N THR A 40 -56.68 -50.79 -31.25
CA THR A 40 -55.89 -50.10 -32.33
C THR A 40 -56.53 -48.83 -32.95
N PRO A 41 -55.77 -47.79 -33.43
CA PRO A 41 -54.31 -47.50 -33.37
C PRO A 41 -54.00 -46.08 -32.73
N PRO A 42 -53.04 -45.20 -33.15
CA PRO A 42 -51.95 -44.80 -32.23
C PRO A 42 -51.74 -43.29 -31.98
N VAL A 43 -50.95 -42.96 -30.94
CA VAL A 43 -50.13 -41.74 -30.84
C VAL A 43 -48.70 -42.17 -30.47
N ASN A 44 -47.70 -41.47 -30.99
CA ASN A 44 -46.28 -41.84 -30.92
C ASN A 44 -45.52 -41.02 -29.85
N GLU A 45 -44.21 -41.25 -29.76
CA GLU A 45 -43.21 -40.40 -29.06
C GLU A 45 -43.24 -40.38 -27.53
N THR A 46 -42.55 -41.39 -26.97
CA THR A 46 -41.47 -41.21 -25.99
C THR A 46 -41.42 -39.88 -25.22
N VAL A 47 -41.82 -39.91 -23.95
CA VAL A 47 -41.30 -38.95 -22.96
C VAL A 47 -39.81 -39.23 -22.80
N ASN A 48 -38.97 -38.34 -23.33
CA ASN A 48 -37.54 -38.37 -23.09
C ASN A 48 -37.28 -37.50 -21.86
N GLU A 49 -37.12 -38.13 -20.68
CA GLU A 49 -36.85 -37.39 -19.44
C GLU A 49 -35.53 -36.63 -19.57
N THR A 50 -35.59 -35.30 -19.39
CA THR A 50 -34.42 -34.43 -19.51
C THR A 50 -33.54 -34.58 -18.27
N THR A 51 -32.67 -35.59 -18.26
CA THR A 51 -31.61 -35.77 -17.26
C THR A 51 -30.52 -34.71 -17.47
N GLY A 52 -30.83 -33.45 -17.12
CA GLY A 52 -29.85 -32.38 -17.07
C GLY A 52 -28.75 -32.71 -16.06
N GLU A 53 -27.50 -32.36 -16.39
CA GLU A 53 -26.39 -32.57 -15.47
C GLU A 53 -26.57 -31.71 -14.22
N LYS A 54 -26.22 -32.29 -13.06
CA LYS A 54 -26.36 -31.65 -11.76
C LYS A 54 -25.07 -30.95 -11.35
N VAL A 55 -25.20 -29.81 -10.70
CA VAL A 55 -24.07 -29.16 -10.03
C VAL A 55 -23.54 -30.06 -8.91
N THR A 56 -22.23 -30.29 -8.90
CA THR A 56 -21.47 -31.08 -7.92
C THR A 56 -20.18 -30.35 -7.57
N GLY A 57 -19.40 -30.88 -6.61
CA GLY A 57 -18.04 -30.39 -6.35
C GLY A 57 -17.00 -30.80 -7.41
N GLU A 58 -17.42 -31.57 -8.44
CA GLU A 58 -16.52 -32.08 -9.47
C GLU A 58 -16.61 -31.33 -10.80
N ASN A 59 -17.74 -30.67 -11.08
CA ASN A 59 -18.00 -29.85 -12.27
C ASN A 59 -18.11 -28.33 -11.93
N VAL A 60 -18.33 -27.50 -12.95
CA VAL A 60 -18.39 -26.04 -12.85
C VAL A 60 -19.73 -25.55 -13.37
N ALA A 61 -20.52 -24.93 -12.51
CA ALA A 61 -21.79 -24.33 -12.91
C ALA A 61 -21.54 -22.97 -13.56
N LYS A 62 -22.11 -22.71 -14.75
CA LYS A 62 -22.33 -21.33 -15.19
C LYS A 62 -23.62 -20.85 -14.53
N ILE A 63 -23.54 -19.78 -13.76
CA ILE A 63 -24.70 -19.21 -13.07
C ILE A 63 -24.98 -17.79 -13.52
N LYS A 64 -26.23 -17.38 -13.36
CA LYS A 64 -26.68 -16.01 -13.39
C LYS A 64 -27.06 -15.58 -11.98
N LEU A 65 -26.42 -14.54 -11.48
CA LEU A 65 -26.81 -13.84 -10.27
C LEU A 65 -27.81 -12.74 -10.61
N VAL A 66 -28.84 -12.58 -9.79
CA VAL A 66 -29.73 -11.42 -9.75
C VAL A 66 -29.71 -10.86 -8.33
N THR A 67 -29.19 -9.66 -8.17
CA THR A 67 -29.12 -8.94 -6.89
C THR A 67 -30.49 -8.38 -6.49
N GLY A 68 -30.70 -8.10 -5.20
CA GLY A 68 -31.93 -7.48 -4.70
C GLY A 68 -32.30 -6.12 -5.32
N ASP A 69 -31.33 -5.38 -5.89
CA ASP A 69 -31.59 -4.15 -6.66
C ASP A 69 -31.74 -4.35 -8.18
N GLY A 70 -31.84 -5.61 -8.62
CA GLY A 70 -32.18 -6.01 -9.97
C GLY A 70 -31.01 -6.07 -10.96
N LYS A 71 -29.77 -5.77 -10.54
CA LYS A 71 -28.60 -5.98 -11.42
C LYS A 71 -28.35 -7.47 -11.62
N THR A 72 -27.97 -7.83 -12.84
CA THR A 72 -27.66 -9.21 -13.24
C THR A 72 -26.21 -9.38 -13.70
N SER A 73 -25.56 -10.45 -13.28
CA SER A 73 -24.23 -10.86 -13.77
C SER A 73 -24.20 -12.36 -14.06
N GLU A 74 -23.34 -12.78 -14.98
CA GLU A 74 -23.06 -14.19 -15.25
C GLU A 74 -21.64 -14.53 -14.82
N GLU A 75 -21.45 -15.68 -14.17
CA GLU A 75 -20.14 -16.16 -13.72
C GLU A 75 -20.06 -17.69 -13.70
N TYR A 76 -18.84 -18.21 -13.53
CA TYR A 76 -18.57 -19.64 -13.41
C TYR A 76 -18.17 -19.98 -11.97
N VAL A 77 -18.85 -20.96 -11.38
CA VAL A 77 -18.76 -21.32 -9.97
C VAL A 77 -18.54 -22.82 -9.82
N SER A 78 -17.41 -23.20 -9.25
CA SER A 78 -17.13 -24.58 -8.81
C SER A 78 -17.66 -24.73 -7.38
N ALA A 79 -18.59 -25.66 -7.14
CA ALA A 79 -19.14 -25.83 -5.80
C ALA A 79 -18.10 -26.39 -4.81
N GLY A 80 -18.00 -25.82 -3.61
CA GLY A 80 -17.04 -26.25 -2.59
C GLY A 80 -15.61 -25.75 -2.81
N SER A 81 -15.41 -24.73 -3.64
CA SER A 81 -14.15 -23.98 -3.76
C SER A 81 -13.89 -23.04 -2.56
N GLY A 82 -14.96 -22.64 -1.86
CA GLY A 82 -14.91 -21.72 -0.72
C GLY A 82 -14.76 -20.24 -1.09
N LYS A 83 -14.96 -19.89 -2.36
CA LYS A 83 -14.85 -18.51 -2.89
C LYS A 83 -16.13 -17.71 -2.63
N TYR A 84 -17.29 -18.35 -2.66
CA TYR A 84 -18.59 -17.73 -2.34
C TYR A 84 -19.38 -18.55 -1.31
N SER A 85 -20.14 -17.86 -0.45
CA SER A 85 -20.96 -18.48 0.61
C SER A 85 -22.06 -19.42 0.07
N TYR A 86 -22.62 -19.09 -1.09
CA TYR A 86 -23.72 -19.82 -1.73
C TYR A 86 -23.30 -21.03 -2.57
N GLU A 87 -22.01 -21.37 -2.66
CA GLU A 87 -21.53 -22.50 -3.46
C GLU A 87 -22.15 -23.85 -3.07
N ASN A 88 -22.37 -24.07 -1.78
CA ASN A 88 -23.00 -25.31 -1.31
C ASN A 88 -24.51 -25.31 -1.54
N GLU A 89 -25.13 -24.12 -1.65
CA GLU A 89 -26.56 -23.96 -1.87
C GLU A 89 -26.99 -24.34 -3.29
N ILE A 90 -26.07 -24.30 -4.27
CA ILE A 90 -26.33 -24.70 -5.66
C ILE A 90 -26.12 -26.19 -5.94
N ILE A 91 -25.55 -26.97 -5.01
CA ILE A 91 -25.28 -28.40 -5.22
C ILE A 91 -26.58 -29.17 -5.44
N GLY A 92 -26.61 -29.98 -6.51
CA GLY A 92 -27.75 -30.81 -6.89
C GLY A 92 -28.81 -30.13 -7.76
N MET A 93 -28.71 -28.80 -7.98
CA MET A 93 -29.51 -28.07 -8.97
C MET A 93 -29.12 -28.50 -10.40
N ILE A 94 -30.05 -28.36 -11.35
CA ILE A 94 -29.85 -28.55 -12.80
C ILE A 94 -30.00 -27.23 -13.57
N VAL A 95 -29.59 -27.22 -14.84
CA VAL A 95 -29.79 -26.08 -15.74
C VAL A 95 -31.28 -25.66 -15.79
N GLY A 96 -31.53 -24.36 -15.56
CA GLY A 96 -32.85 -23.76 -15.45
C GLY A 96 -33.40 -23.64 -14.02
N ASP A 97 -32.85 -24.35 -13.04
CA ASP A 97 -33.25 -24.20 -11.63
C ASP A 97 -32.89 -22.81 -11.10
N LYS A 98 -33.72 -22.30 -10.19
CA LYS A 98 -33.53 -21.00 -9.53
C LYS A 98 -33.65 -21.12 -8.01
N LYS A 99 -32.79 -20.39 -7.30
CA LYS A 99 -32.75 -20.39 -5.83
C LYS A 99 -32.35 -19.03 -5.30
N THR A 100 -33.16 -18.48 -4.39
CA THR A 100 -32.77 -17.30 -3.61
C THR A 100 -31.89 -17.75 -2.44
N VAL A 101 -30.79 -17.03 -2.22
CA VAL A 101 -29.82 -17.23 -1.15
C VAL A 101 -29.59 -15.90 -0.43
N THR A 102 -29.23 -15.97 0.85
CA THR A 102 -28.98 -14.81 1.71
C THR A 102 -27.54 -14.85 2.21
N ASP A 103 -26.75 -13.82 1.89
CA ASP A 103 -25.38 -13.67 2.37
C ASP A 103 -25.33 -12.72 3.57
N SER A 104 -25.18 -13.29 4.76
CA SER A 104 -25.12 -12.57 6.04
C SER A 104 -23.72 -12.05 6.33
N LYS A 105 -23.37 -10.87 5.78
CA LYS A 105 -22.03 -10.30 5.92
C LYS A 105 -21.87 -9.59 7.28
N PRO A 106 -20.81 -9.86 8.07
CA PRO A 106 -20.52 -9.10 9.29
C PRO A 106 -20.26 -7.62 8.98
N ILE A 107 -20.98 -6.72 9.67
CA ILE A 107 -20.85 -5.25 9.54
C ILE A 107 -20.31 -4.59 10.82
N ALA A 108 -20.55 -5.17 11.98
CA ALA A 108 -20.06 -4.70 13.26
C ALA A 108 -19.98 -5.83 14.28
N VAL A 109 -19.25 -5.62 15.37
CA VAL A 109 -19.15 -6.54 16.51
C VAL A 109 -19.38 -5.82 17.81
N ARG A 110 -20.00 -6.49 18.78
CA ARG A 110 -20.11 -5.97 20.13
C ARG A 110 -19.00 -6.54 20.98
N LEU A 111 -18.16 -5.66 21.50
CA LEU A 111 -17.08 -6.01 22.41
C LEU A 111 -17.51 -5.76 23.85
N THR A 112 -16.99 -6.56 24.77
CA THR A 112 -17.00 -6.29 26.21
C THR A 112 -15.60 -6.52 26.78
N HIS A 113 -15.31 -5.88 27.91
CA HIS A 113 -14.07 -6.08 28.65
C HIS A 113 -14.30 -6.03 30.16
N GLU A 114 -13.47 -6.77 30.89
CA GLU A 114 -13.39 -6.73 32.35
C GLU A 114 -11.90 -6.68 32.70
N PRO A 115 -11.32 -5.49 32.97
CA PRO A 115 -9.97 -5.40 33.52
C PRO A 115 -9.96 -5.95 34.95
N GLU A 116 -8.83 -6.51 35.35
CA GLU A 116 -8.66 -7.14 36.66
C GLU A 116 -8.08 -6.14 37.66
N GLU A 117 -8.69 -6.05 38.85
CA GLU A 117 -8.18 -5.20 39.93
C GLU A 117 -6.80 -5.64 40.41
N ASN A 118 -5.94 -4.66 40.70
CA ASN A 118 -4.54 -4.82 41.08
C ASN A 118 -3.61 -5.39 39.98
N THR A 119 -4.13 -5.67 38.78
CA THR A 119 -3.32 -6.12 37.63
C THR A 119 -2.60 -4.95 36.95
N VAL A 120 -1.37 -5.21 36.49
CA VAL A 120 -0.53 -4.29 35.71
C VAL A 120 -0.64 -4.62 34.23
N TYR A 121 -0.83 -3.59 33.40
CA TYR A 121 -0.93 -3.67 31.95
C TYR A 121 0.18 -2.82 31.30
N VAL A 122 0.75 -3.31 30.20
CA VAL A 122 1.81 -2.62 29.45
C VAL A 122 1.20 -1.91 28.25
N THR A 123 1.41 -0.60 28.14
CA THR A 123 0.91 0.24 27.03
C THR A 123 2.07 0.85 26.25
N SER A 124 1.78 1.54 25.15
CA SER A 124 2.75 2.42 24.46
C SER A 124 3.26 3.58 25.32
N GLY A 125 2.54 3.96 26.39
CA GLY A 125 2.95 4.97 27.37
C GLY A 125 3.70 4.42 28.60
N GLY A 126 3.81 3.10 28.76
CA GLY A 126 4.45 2.45 29.92
C GLY A 126 3.54 1.48 30.69
N GLU A 127 3.98 1.08 31.88
CA GLU A 127 3.21 0.21 32.79
C GLU A 127 2.15 1.02 33.57
N ILE A 128 0.88 0.68 33.39
CA ILE A 128 -0.25 1.18 34.20
C ILE A 128 -0.77 0.06 35.11
N LYS A 129 -1.27 0.42 36.30
CA LYS A 129 -1.96 -0.50 37.22
C LYS A 129 -3.41 -0.10 37.35
N VAL A 130 -4.30 -1.11 37.36
CA VAL A 130 -5.71 -0.92 37.70
C VAL A 130 -5.85 -1.04 39.22
N PHE A 131 -6.36 0.00 39.88
CA PHE A 131 -6.46 0.07 41.34
C PHE A 131 -7.87 -0.30 41.87
N ASN A 132 -8.92 -0.06 41.08
CA ASN A 132 -10.33 -0.29 41.45
C ASN A 132 -11.19 -0.35 40.16
N VAL A 133 -12.19 -1.22 40.11
CA VAL A 133 -13.12 -1.36 38.96
C VAL A 133 -14.56 -1.26 39.47
N THR A 134 -15.17 -0.09 39.26
CA THR A 134 -16.57 0.17 39.64
C THR A 134 -17.53 -0.14 38.49
N ASP A 135 -18.84 0.04 38.71
CA ASP A 135 -19.85 -0.14 37.65
C ASP A 135 -19.76 0.91 36.52
N THR A 136 -19.13 2.07 36.77
CA THR A 136 -19.06 3.19 35.82
C THR A 136 -17.65 3.61 35.42
N GLU A 137 -16.65 3.38 36.28
CA GLU A 137 -15.30 3.93 36.16
C GLU A 137 -14.24 2.90 36.57
N ILE A 138 -13.10 2.93 35.89
CA ILE A 138 -11.88 2.18 36.22
C ILE A 138 -10.85 3.18 36.73
N LEU A 139 -10.33 2.97 37.94
CA LEU A 139 -9.26 3.79 38.52
C LEU A 139 -7.90 3.24 38.09
N ILE A 140 -7.10 4.06 37.42
CA ILE A 140 -5.78 3.70 36.92
C ILE A 140 -4.69 4.67 37.41
N GLY A 141 -3.44 4.30 37.18
CA GLY A 141 -2.29 5.17 37.39
C GLY A 141 -0.96 4.42 37.21
N PRO A 142 0.17 5.09 37.49
CA PRO A 142 1.47 4.44 37.55
C PRO A 142 1.48 3.24 38.51
N LYS A 143 2.22 2.19 38.15
CA LYS A 143 2.36 0.93 38.93
C LYS A 143 2.66 1.11 40.43
N LEU A 144 3.38 2.17 40.78
CA LEU A 144 3.83 2.52 42.13
C LEU A 144 3.08 3.74 42.73
N ALA A 145 1.97 4.18 42.13
CA ALA A 145 1.15 5.26 42.69
C ALA A 145 0.48 4.82 43.99
N GLY A 146 0.43 5.73 44.97
CA GLY A 146 -0.02 5.47 46.34
C GLY A 146 0.99 4.75 47.23
N GLU A 147 2.09 4.23 46.69
CA GLU A 147 3.12 3.51 47.46
C GLU A 147 4.10 4.45 48.15
N THR A 148 4.51 4.09 49.37
CA THR A 148 5.66 4.71 50.05
C THR A 148 6.92 3.94 49.69
N LEU A 149 7.94 4.67 49.21
CA LEU A 149 9.16 4.09 48.66
C LEU A 149 10.33 4.29 49.63
N ASN A 150 11.11 3.25 49.90
CA ASN A 150 12.37 3.32 50.64
C ASN A 150 13.53 3.13 49.66
N PHE A 151 14.29 4.19 49.40
CA PHE A 151 15.51 4.10 48.58
C PHE A 151 16.75 4.10 49.44
N SER A 152 17.63 3.13 49.22
CA SER A 152 19.04 3.23 49.63
C SER A 152 19.81 3.85 48.46
N ILE A 153 20.39 5.04 48.66
CA ILE A 153 21.08 5.83 47.62
C ILE A 153 22.54 6.03 48.03
N LYS A 154 23.47 5.92 47.10
CA LYS A 154 24.89 6.18 47.30
C LYS A 154 25.48 7.01 46.17
N ILE A 155 26.12 8.13 46.51
CA ILE A 155 26.82 8.96 45.51
C ILE A 155 28.10 8.25 45.06
N LYS A 156 28.22 7.99 43.76
CA LYS A 156 29.42 7.43 43.12
C LYS A 156 30.34 8.54 42.62
N ASN A 157 29.76 9.58 42.02
CA ASN A 157 30.45 10.81 41.65
C ASN A 157 29.52 12.03 41.85
N ALA A 158 30.10 13.19 42.09
CA ALA A 158 29.41 14.48 42.15
C ALA A 158 30.33 15.57 41.61
N GLU A 159 29.97 16.12 40.46
CA GLU A 159 30.72 17.16 39.78
C GLU A 159 29.83 18.39 39.59
N ASP A 160 30.39 19.57 39.79
CA ASP A 160 29.79 20.81 39.28
C ASP A 160 29.56 20.66 37.76
N VAL A 161 28.37 21.04 37.30
CA VAL A 161 27.96 20.82 35.90
C VAL A 161 28.91 21.46 34.90
N VAL A 162 29.46 22.64 35.18
CA VAL A 162 30.40 23.33 34.30
C VAL A 162 31.72 22.57 34.22
N THR A 163 32.16 21.98 35.33
CA THR A 163 33.34 21.11 35.40
C THR A 163 33.14 19.81 34.61
N SER A 164 32.01 19.12 34.82
CA SER A 164 31.71 17.87 34.10
C SER A 164 31.56 18.11 32.59
N ARG A 165 30.91 19.21 32.21
CA ARG A 165 30.75 19.67 30.83
C ARG A 165 32.10 19.97 30.17
N LYS A 166 33.00 20.66 30.88
CA LYS A 166 34.38 20.93 30.44
C LYS A 166 35.14 19.63 30.17
N THR A 167 35.16 18.69 31.12
CA THR A 167 35.82 17.39 30.96
C THR A 167 35.23 16.58 29.80
N CYS A 168 33.91 16.68 29.57
CA CYS A 168 33.26 16.05 28.42
C CYS A 168 33.68 16.67 27.08
N LEU A 169 33.78 18.01 26.98
CA LEU A 169 34.19 18.68 25.74
C LEU A 169 35.70 18.53 25.46
N GLU A 170 36.54 18.53 26.49
CA GLU A 170 37.99 18.29 26.37
C GLU A 170 38.30 16.91 25.74
N LYS A 171 37.50 15.87 26.05
CA LYS A 171 37.55 14.54 25.42
C LYS A 171 37.34 14.57 23.89
N TYR A 172 36.65 15.58 23.37
CA TYR A 172 36.43 15.80 21.94
C TYR A 172 37.33 16.90 21.34
N ASN A 173 38.30 17.42 22.12
CA ASN A 173 39.14 18.56 21.76
C ASN A 173 38.30 19.82 21.44
N ILE A 174 37.24 20.07 22.23
CA ILE A 174 36.36 21.24 22.12
C ILE A 174 36.54 22.11 23.35
N SER A 175 36.63 23.42 23.16
CA SER A 175 36.83 24.41 24.23
C SER A 175 35.50 25.00 24.73
N MET A 176 35.49 25.47 25.98
CA MET A 176 34.26 25.94 26.65
C MET A 176 33.65 27.24 26.07
N ASP A 177 34.41 27.99 25.25
CA ASP A 177 33.93 29.13 24.47
C ASP A 177 33.21 28.71 23.15
N THR A 178 33.26 27.43 22.79
CA THR A 178 32.67 26.93 21.54
C THR A 178 31.15 26.84 21.66
N VAL A 179 30.42 27.69 20.94
CA VAL A 179 28.96 27.70 20.96
C VAL A 179 28.40 26.50 20.19
N GLY A 180 27.60 25.66 20.85
CA GLY A 180 26.91 24.55 20.21
C GLY A 180 25.77 25.05 19.32
N PHE A 181 25.75 24.66 18.04
CA PHE A 181 24.71 24.99 17.07
C PHE A 181 23.98 23.72 16.61
N LEU A 182 22.80 23.46 17.18
CA LEU A 182 21.95 22.31 16.86
C LEU A 182 21.00 22.66 15.71
N TYR A 183 21.06 21.90 14.61
CA TYR A 183 20.28 22.16 13.40
C TYR A 183 19.84 20.89 12.66
N ARG A 184 18.98 21.06 11.64
CA ARG A 184 18.59 20.03 10.67
C ARG A 184 18.67 20.61 9.27
N ASP A 185 18.98 19.82 8.25
CA ASP A 185 18.86 20.30 6.87
C ASP A 185 17.40 20.41 6.42
N GLY A 186 17.14 21.24 5.40
CA GLY A 186 15.78 21.65 5.00
C GLY A 186 15.08 22.63 5.96
N CYS A 187 15.60 22.83 7.17
CA CYS A 187 15.10 23.80 8.15
C CYS A 187 15.36 25.25 7.67
N GLY A 188 14.30 25.98 7.28
CA GLY A 188 14.42 27.33 6.73
C GLY A 188 15.10 28.36 7.65
N PHE A 189 14.86 28.30 8.97
CA PHE A 189 15.57 29.15 9.94
C PHE A 189 17.04 28.74 10.09
N CYS A 190 17.34 27.44 10.07
CA CYS A 190 18.71 26.95 10.13
C CYS A 190 19.53 27.45 8.93
N THR A 191 18.96 27.44 7.72
CA THR A 191 19.57 28.00 6.51
C THR A 191 19.85 29.51 6.62
N LYS A 192 18.99 30.29 7.29
CA LYS A 192 19.24 31.71 7.57
C LYS A 192 20.39 31.93 8.57
N MET A 193 20.60 31.00 9.49
CA MET A 193 21.64 31.13 10.52
C MET A 193 23.04 30.73 10.02
N LYS A 194 23.17 29.78 9.08
CA LYS A 194 24.50 29.31 8.60
C LYS A 194 25.42 30.47 8.16
N PRO A 195 24.98 31.48 7.38
CA PRO A 195 25.82 32.62 7.00
C PRO A 195 26.29 33.49 8.17
N PHE A 196 25.43 33.72 9.18
CA PHE A 196 25.79 34.54 10.35
C PHE A 196 26.90 33.87 11.18
N ILE A 197 26.81 32.53 11.33
CA ILE A 197 27.84 31.75 12.01
C ILE A 197 29.16 31.83 11.24
N THR A 198 29.12 31.58 9.93
CA THR A 198 30.32 31.64 9.07
C THR A 198 30.96 33.04 9.02
N GLU A 199 30.19 34.12 9.17
CA GLU A 199 30.73 35.48 9.31
C GLU A 199 31.51 35.67 10.63
N LEU A 200 31.00 35.10 11.73
CA LEU A 200 31.64 35.17 13.06
C LEU A 200 32.84 34.24 13.20
N GLU A 201 32.83 33.06 12.57
CA GLU A 201 33.98 32.15 12.50
C GLU A 201 35.15 32.80 11.73
N ASN A 202 34.88 33.43 10.58
CA ASN A 202 35.90 34.01 9.70
C ASN A 202 36.32 35.45 10.06
N ASN A 203 35.85 35.99 11.19
CA ASN A 203 36.17 37.37 11.59
C ASN A 203 37.64 37.52 12.02
N THR A 204 38.39 38.36 11.32
CA THR A 204 39.85 38.53 11.52
C THR A 204 40.24 39.39 12.73
N VAL A 205 39.28 39.96 13.45
CA VAL A 205 39.51 40.77 14.66
C VAL A 205 39.11 39.99 15.91
N ASN A 206 37.88 39.46 15.95
CA ASN A 206 37.37 38.58 16.98
C ASN A 206 36.65 37.39 16.32
N SER A 207 37.36 36.29 16.09
CA SER A 207 36.76 35.02 15.68
C SER A 207 36.07 34.34 16.88
N TYR A 208 34.98 33.61 16.61
CA TYR A 208 34.21 32.84 17.59
C TYR A 208 34.08 31.38 17.13
N ASN A 209 34.22 30.44 18.07
CA ASN A 209 34.17 29.00 17.80
C ASN A 209 32.73 28.48 17.83
N PHE A 210 32.34 27.64 16.87
CA PHE A 210 31.03 26.98 16.84
C PHE A 210 31.13 25.46 16.62
N LEU A 211 30.36 24.70 17.41
CA LEU A 211 30.21 23.26 17.28
C LEU A 211 28.94 22.96 16.48
N TRP A 212 29.12 22.63 15.19
CA TRP A 212 28.02 22.32 14.27
C TRP A 212 27.46 20.92 14.55
N ILE A 213 26.21 20.86 15.04
CA ILE A 213 25.50 19.62 15.39
C ILE A 213 24.31 19.44 14.45
N ASN A 214 24.46 18.60 13.43
CA ASN A 214 23.35 18.23 12.56
C ASN A 214 22.58 17.05 13.17
N THR A 215 21.27 17.18 13.31
CA THR A 215 20.38 16.09 13.79
C THR A 215 20.42 14.80 12.96
N ALA A 216 20.91 14.86 11.71
CA ALA A 216 21.16 13.67 10.87
C ALA A 216 22.57 13.05 11.06
N ASP A 217 23.49 13.73 11.74
CA ASP A 217 24.85 13.26 12.01
C ASP A 217 24.90 12.60 13.40
N SER A 218 25.04 11.28 13.44
CA SER A 218 25.04 10.51 14.69
C SER A 218 26.27 10.75 15.57
N GLU A 219 27.40 11.15 15.00
CA GLU A 219 28.62 11.46 15.76
C GLU A 219 28.50 12.84 16.43
N LYS A 220 28.05 13.86 15.69
CA LYS A 220 27.81 15.20 16.28
C LYS A 220 26.64 15.18 17.25
N MET A 221 25.57 14.45 16.96
CA MET A 221 24.46 14.24 17.91
C MET A 221 24.90 13.50 19.16
N LYS A 222 25.90 12.59 19.08
CA LYS A 222 26.49 12.00 20.28
C LYS A 222 27.15 13.06 21.16
N ILE A 223 28.00 13.93 20.60
CA ILE A 223 28.65 15.02 21.38
C ILE A 223 27.58 15.94 22.01
N GLY A 224 26.55 16.32 21.24
CA GLY A 224 25.45 17.15 21.73
C GLY A 224 24.67 16.49 22.89
N ARG A 225 24.40 15.18 22.81
CA ARG A 225 23.69 14.44 23.87
C ARG A 225 24.57 14.05 25.06
N GLU A 226 25.86 13.85 24.85
CA GLU A 226 26.79 13.41 25.90
C GLU A 226 27.31 14.60 26.74
N CYS A 227 27.55 15.75 26.10
CA CYS A 227 28.17 16.92 26.72
C CYS A 227 27.29 18.16 26.85
N LEU A 228 26.15 18.27 26.15
CA LEU A 228 25.33 19.50 26.12
C LEU A 228 23.82 19.26 26.36
N ALA A 229 23.44 18.06 26.82
CA ALA A 229 22.03 17.68 27.06
C ALA A 229 21.39 18.36 28.29
N ASP A 230 22.22 19.02 29.10
CA ASP A 230 21.86 19.88 30.22
C ASP A 230 21.66 21.35 29.79
N ILE A 231 21.87 21.67 28.50
CA ILE A 231 21.67 23.00 27.90
C ILE A 231 20.66 22.96 26.75
N PHE A 232 20.73 21.95 25.87
CA PHE A 232 19.80 21.81 24.74
C PHE A 232 18.47 21.18 25.17
N ASP A 233 17.37 21.86 24.86
CA ASP A 233 16.03 21.28 24.95
C ASP A 233 15.73 20.47 23.68
N PHE A 234 15.97 19.16 23.72
CA PHE A 234 15.69 18.26 22.60
C PHE A 234 14.19 18.05 22.30
N GLY A 235 13.27 18.57 23.12
CA GLY A 235 11.85 18.65 22.83
C GLY A 235 11.47 19.87 21.97
N GLN A 236 12.33 20.89 21.94
CA GLN A 236 12.08 22.15 21.22
C GLN A 236 12.59 22.14 19.77
N GLY A 237 12.08 23.09 18.99
CA GLY A 237 12.44 23.25 17.58
C GLY A 237 13.92 23.60 17.35
N VAL A 238 14.37 23.40 16.11
CA VAL A 238 15.70 23.80 15.61
C VAL A 238 15.58 25.03 14.69
N PRO A 239 16.59 25.92 14.61
CA PRO A 239 17.92 25.81 15.24
C PRO A 239 17.95 26.24 16.71
N GLN A 240 18.90 25.68 17.47
CA GLN A 240 19.21 26.09 18.84
C GLN A 240 20.70 26.43 18.98
N PHE A 241 21.00 27.36 19.88
CA PHE A 241 22.35 27.76 20.24
C PHE A 241 22.57 27.56 21.73
N ALA A 242 23.64 26.87 22.12
CA ALA A 242 23.99 26.53 23.50
C ALA A 242 25.39 27.06 23.85
N CYS A 243 25.54 27.71 25.00
CA CYS A 243 26.84 28.12 25.52
C CYS A 243 27.33 27.13 26.61
N PRO A 244 28.46 26.42 26.40
CA PRO A 244 28.99 25.52 27.43
C PRO A 244 29.43 26.24 28.70
N SER A 245 29.93 27.48 28.61
CA SER A 245 30.51 28.18 29.76
C SER A 245 29.49 28.70 30.77
N ASN A 246 28.37 29.26 30.32
CA ASN A 246 27.36 29.85 31.21
C ASN A 246 26.05 29.06 31.28
N GLY A 247 25.92 27.96 30.53
CA GLY A 247 24.72 27.11 30.49
C GLY A 247 23.50 27.74 29.81
N GLN A 248 23.62 28.94 29.23
CA GLN A 248 22.52 29.58 28.52
C GLN A 248 22.28 28.95 27.15
N TRP A 249 21.02 28.96 26.72
CA TRP A 249 20.64 28.61 25.35
C TRP A 249 19.61 29.58 24.77
N LYS A 250 19.52 29.62 23.44
CA LYS A 250 18.54 30.41 22.69
C LYS A 250 18.04 29.63 21.46
N LEU A 251 16.73 29.68 21.21
CA LEU A 251 16.18 29.34 19.88
C LEU A 251 16.72 30.35 18.86
N GLY A 252 17.18 29.88 17.70
CA GLY A 252 17.76 30.77 16.68
C GLY A 252 16.76 31.75 16.04
N ALA A 253 15.46 31.58 16.28
CA ALA A 253 14.44 32.58 15.95
C ALA A 253 14.58 33.88 16.79
N VAL A 254 15.35 33.87 17.89
CA VAL A 254 15.67 35.06 18.70
C VAL A 254 16.73 35.93 18.02
N PHE A 255 17.59 35.37 17.16
CA PHE A 255 18.61 36.13 16.44
C PHE A 255 18.04 36.70 15.14
N GLN A 256 17.73 38.00 15.14
CA GLN A 256 17.31 38.74 13.94
C GLN A 256 18.52 39.29 13.16
N THR A 257 19.66 39.46 13.84
CA THR A 257 20.89 40.08 13.34
C THR A 257 22.15 39.30 13.74
N VAL A 258 23.25 39.54 13.01
CA VAL A 258 24.58 39.00 13.34
C VAL A 258 25.07 39.50 14.70
N ASP A 259 24.85 40.77 15.03
CA ASP A 259 25.33 41.36 16.30
C ASP A 259 24.65 40.74 17.54
N GLU A 260 23.39 40.28 17.45
CA GLU A 260 22.75 39.56 18.57
C GLU A 260 23.38 38.17 18.80
N MET A 261 23.76 37.46 17.72
CA MET A 261 24.47 36.18 17.79
C MET A 261 25.89 36.36 18.31
N LYS A 262 26.58 37.40 17.83
CA LYS A 262 27.90 37.84 18.30
C LYS A 262 27.91 38.17 19.78
N ASN A 263 26.91 38.90 20.28
CA ASN A 263 26.78 39.21 21.70
C ASN A 263 26.65 37.93 22.54
N PHE A 264 25.88 36.93 22.09
CA PHE A 264 25.77 35.64 22.77
C PHE A 264 27.08 34.84 22.74
N ALA A 265 27.82 34.84 21.62
CA ALA A 265 29.13 34.20 21.53
C ALA A 265 30.20 34.91 22.39
N GLU A 266 30.15 36.23 22.48
CA GLU A 266 31.02 37.08 23.32
C GLU A 266 30.71 36.91 24.82
N GLU A 267 29.43 36.81 25.21
CA GLU A 267 29.00 36.41 26.56
C GLU A 267 29.52 35.01 26.91
N CYS A 268 29.47 34.07 25.96
CA CYS A 268 29.97 32.72 26.17
C CYS A 268 31.49 32.66 26.34
N LYS A 269 32.23 33.38 25.50
CA LYS A 269 33.69 33.48 25.56
C LYS A 269 34.18 34.10 26.86
N LYS A 270 33.55 35.18 27.33
CA LYS A 270 33.85 35.80 28.63
C LYS A 270 33.62 34.87 29.82
N ALA A 271 32.57 34.04 29.75
CA ALA A 271 32.36 33.00 30.75
C ALA A 271 33.43 31.89 30.66
N ALA A 272 33.91 31.53 29.46
CA ALA A 272 34.99 30.55 29.28
C ALA A 272 36.31 31.04 29.90
N GLU A 273 36.65 32.31 29.69
CA GLU A 273 37.81 32.97 30.27
C GLU A 273 37.73 32.96 31.82
N ALA A 274 36.54 33.19 32.40
CA ALA A 274 36.32 33.13 33.85
C ALA A 274 36.46 31.72 34.46
N ILE A 275 36.24 30.64 33.69
CA ILE A 275 36.38 29.23 34.13
C ILE A 275 37.87 28.80 34.26
N THR A 276 38.82 29.70 33.97
CA THR A 276 40.26 29.41 34.12
C THR A 276 40.76 29.53 35.56
N GLU A 277 40.03 30.18 36.48
CA GLU A 277 40.32 30.16 37.92
C GLU A 277 39.62 28.96 38.58
N THR A 278 40.42 28.01 39.09
CA THR A 278 39.94 26.70 39.53
C THR A 278 39.41 26.65 40.98
N PRO A 279 38.21 26.08 41.19
CA PRO A 279 37.90 25.26 42.36
C PRO A 279 38.63 23.90 42.28
N VAL A 280 39.05 23.36 43.42
CA VAL A 280 39.72 22.04 43.49
C VAL A 280 38.68 20.92 43.63
N PRO A 281 38.78 19.79 42.90
CA PRO A 281 37.92 18.64 43.12
C PRO A 281 38.12 18.04 44.52
N GLY A 282 37.11 18.10 45.38
CA GLY A 282 37.18 17.46 46.71
C GLY A 282 36.11 17.88 47.71
N ALA A 283 35.21 16.96 48.04
CA ALA A 283 34.39 16.95 49.26
C ALA A 283 33.42 18.14 49.52
N SER A 284 33.08 18.94 48.49
CA SER A 284 31.83 19.71 48.51
C SER A 284 30.63 18.77 48.60
N ALA A 285 29.62 19.18 49.36
CA ALA A 285 28.32 18.52 49.35
C ALA A 285 27.55 18.87 48.06
N VAL A 286 26.77 17.90 47.56
CA VAL A 286 25.90 18.00 46.38
C VAL A 286 24.89 19.14 46.53
N LYS A 287 24.69 19.89 45.47
CA LYS A 287 23.75 21.01 45.34
C LYS A 287 22.81 20.81 44.17
N THR A 288 21.71 21.56 44.15
CA THR A 288 20.91 21.79 42.95
C THR A 288 21.80 22.33 41.84
N GLY A 289 21.74 21.70 40.66
CA GLY A 289 22.60 22.01 39.51
C GLY A 289 23.92 21.24 39.43
N ASP A 290 24.31 20.46 40.45
CA ASP A 290 25.41 19.50 40.29
C ASP A 290 24.97 18.30 39.45
N LYS A 291 25.92 17.68 38.74
CA LYS A 291 25.73 16.40 38.04
C LYS A 291 26.22 15.28 38.95
N VAL A 292 25.33 14.36 39.28
CA VAL A 292 25.63 13.22 40.15
C VAL A 292 25.52 11.91 39.38
N GLU A 293 26.38 10.96 39.74
CA GLU A 293 26.19 9.54 39.44
C GLU A 293 25.86 8.85 40.77
N VAL A 294 24.77 8.09 40.83
CA VAL A 294 24.33 7.42 42.06
C VAL A 294 24.03 5.94 41.83
N GLU A 295 24.45 5.12 42.77
CA GLU A 295 24.12 3.70 42.91
C GLU A 295 22.93 3.59 43.87
N TYR A 296 21.84 2.93 43.48
CA TYR A 296 20.60 2.91 44.26
C TYR A 296 19.87 1.56 44.25
N VAL A 297 19.07 1.34 45.29
CA VAL A 297 18.11 0.23 45.43
C VAL A 297 16.79 0.81 45.95
N GLY A 298 15.72 0.71 45.15
CA GLY A 298 14.38 1.16 45.49
C GLY A 298 13.51 0.00 45.99
N LYS A 299 12.92 0.15 47.19
CA LYS A 299 12.07 -0.85 47.83
C LYS A 299 10.72 -0.32 48.26
N LEU A 300 9.71 -1.18 48.25
CA LEU A 300 8.43 -0.93 48.93
C LEU A 300 8.59 -1.12 50.44
N MET A 301 7.69 -0.54 51.24
CA MET A 301 7.71 -0.68 52.72
C MET A 301 7.49 -2.11 53.23
N ASN A 302 7.06 -3.06 52.37
CA ASN A 302 7.01 -4.49 52.65
C ASN A 302 8.40 -5.18 52.57
N GLY A 303 9.43 -4.50 52.06
CA GLY A 303 10.80 -5.01 51.86
C GLY A 303 11.13 -5.49 50.44
N GLU A 304 10.17 -5.48 49.52
CA GLU A 304 10.29 -5.89 48.11
C GLU A 304 11.08 -4.85 47.31
N THR A 305 12.15 -5.27 46.62
CA THR A 305 12.86 -4.41 45.65
C THR A 305 12.04 -4.28 44.38
N PHE A 306 11.72 -3.06 43.97
CA PHE A 306 11.03 -2.78 42.70
C PHE A 306 11.98 -2.32 41.59
N ASP A 307 13.15 -1.75 41.95
CA ASP A 307 14.16 -1.26 41.01
C ASP A 307 15.55 -1.17 41.69
N GLU A 308 16.63 -1.37 40.95
CA GLU A 308 18.01 -1.17 41.41
C GLU A 308 18.99 -0.94 40.26
N GLY A 309 20.00 -0.07 40.47
CA GLY A 309 20.99 0.20 39.42
C GLY A 309 21.95 1.34 39.72
N THR A 310 22.49 1.94 38.65
CA THR A 310 23.29 3.17 38.70
C THR A 310 22.75 4.14 37.66
N ILE A 311 22.50 5.39 38.06
CA ILE A 311 21.91 6.44 37.21
C ILE A 311 22.68 7.75 37.37
N SER A 312 22.75 8.54 36.28
CA SER A 312 23.37 9.86 36.28
C SER A 312 22.36 10.91 35.85
N PHE A 313 22.23 11.98 36.64
CA PHE A 313 21.25 13.06 36.43
C PHE A 313 21.77 14.40 36.96
N VAL A 314 21.08 15.49 36.62
CA VAL A 314 21.36 16.83 37.18
C VAL A 314 20.37 17.11 38.31
N VAL A 315 20.88 17.41 39.50
CA VAL A 315 20.07 17.49 40.73
C VAL A 315 19.13 18.69 40.70
N GLY A 316 17.83 18.45 40.88
CA GLY A 316 16.79 19.49 40.82
C GLY A 316 16.37 19.87 39.40
N SER A 317 16.71 19.05 38.40
CA SER A 317 16.23 19.21 37.02
C SER A 317 14.84 18.63 36.77
N GLY A 318 14.27 17.88 37.73
CA GLY A 318 13.02 17.14 37.55
C GLY A 318 13.17 15.85 36.74
N GLN A 319 14.41 15.37 36.51
CA GLN A 319 14.69 14.07 35.90
C GLN A 319 14.33 12.88 36.80
N MET A 320 14.23 13.11 38.12
CA MET A 320 13.87 12.11 39.13
C MET A 320 12.59 12.52 39.87
N ILE A 321 11.94 11.56 40.54
CA ILE A 321 10.85 11.86 41.48
C ILE A 321 11.32 12.85 42.57
N THR A 322 10.45 13.79 42.96
CA THR A 322 10.80 14.94 43.81
C THR A 322 11.56 14.55 45.09
N GLY A 323 11.13 13.48 45.76
CA GLY A 323 11.77 13.03 47.00
C GLY A 323 13.17 12.44 46.80
N PHE A 324 13.51 11.96 45.61
CA PHE A 324 14.83 11.44 45.26
C PHE A 324 15.78 12.59 44.89
N ASP A 325 15.29 13.56 44.11
CA ASP A 325 16.01 14.80 43.77
C ASP A 325 16.33 15.61 45.05
N GLU A 326 15.39 15.71 45.99
CA GLU A 326 15.62 16.28 47.33
C GLU A 326 16.59 15.46 48.18
N ALA A 327 16.60 14.12 48.05
CA ALA A 327 17.39 13.25 48.91
C ALA A 327 18.90 13.36 48.68
N VAL A 328 19.34 13.58 47.44
CA VAL A 328 20.76 13.66 47.12
C VAL A 328 21.40 15.00 47.48
N VAL A 329 20.61 16.07 47.62
CA VAL A 329 21.11 17.38 48.07
C VAL A 329 21.73 17.26 49.46
N GLY A 330 22.94 17.80 49.61
CA GLY A 330 23.73 17.76 50.84
C GLY A 330 24.61 16.52 51.03
N MET A 331 24.43 15.45 50.23
CA MET A 331 25.27 14.26 50.29
C MET A 331 26.67 14.51 49.71
N LYS A 332 27.63 13.63 50.04
CA LYS A 332 29.00 13.66 49.51
C LYS A 332 29.34 12.40 48.72
N ILE A 333 30.39 12.45 47.90
CA ILE A 333 30.91 11.30 47.16
C ILE A 333 31.26 10.15 48.13
N ASN A 334 30.80 8.93 47.80
CA ASN A 334 30.80 7.71 48.62
C ASN A 334 29.91 7.72 49.88
N GLU A 335 29.12 8.77 50.13
CA GLU A 335 28.09 8.76 51.17
C GLU A 335 26.90 7.89 50.74
N SER A 336 26.37 7.10 51.67
CA SER A 336 25.14 6.32 51.51
C SER A 336 24.05 6.83 52.46
N LYS A 337 22.82 6.93 51.98
CA LYS A 337 21.65 7.45 52.70
C LYS A 337 20.43 6.61 52.36
N GLU A 338 19.69 6.20 53.37
CA GLU A 338 18.32 5.69 53.18
C GLU A 338 17.33 6.85 53.25
N VAL A 339 16.34 6.86 52.36
CA VAL A 339 15.28 7.87 52.31
C VAL A 339 13.92 7.21 52.10
N ILE A 340 12.97 7.57 52.96
CA ILE A 340 11.57 7.20 52.82
C ILE A 340 10.87 8.35 52.08
N ILE A 341 10.38 8.06 50.87
CA ILE A 341 9.67 8.98 49.98
C ILE A 341 8.18 8.63 50.06
N PRO A 342 7.32 9.53 50.58
CA PRO A 342 5.88 9.33 50.59
C PRO A 342 5.28 9.57 49.18
N PRO A 343 4.05 9.11 48.89
CA PRO A 343 3.49 9.12 47.53
C PRO A 343 3.50 10.50 46.86
N GLU A 344 3.24 11.57 47.61
CA GLU A 344 3.21 12.97 47.13
C GLU A 344 4.58 13.49 46.67
N LYS A 345 5.66 12.78 47.00
CA LYS A 345 7.02 13.02 46.50
C LYS A 345 7.56 11.88 45.62
N GLY A 346 6.76 10.85 45.40
CA GLY A 346 7.02 9.69 44.55
C GLY A 346 6.20 9.76 43.26
N TYR A 347 5.31 8.78 43.06
CA TYR A 347 4.47 8.66 41.86
C TYR A 347 3.04 9.21 42.02
N GLY A 348 2.79 10.03 43.05
CA GLY A 348 1.47 10.56 43.37
C GLY A 348 0.50 9.51 43.91
N TYR A 349 -0.78 9.83 43.90
CA TYR A 349 -1.88 8.89 44.14
C TYR A 349 -2.56 8.51 42.81
N PRO A 350 -3.30 7.39 42.73
CA PRO A 350 -4.13 7.08 41.58
C PRO A 350 -5.29 8.09 41.49
N GLU A 351 -5.22 8.99 40.51
CA GLU A 351 -6.22 10.05 40.27
C GLU A 351 -6.88 9.96 38.89
N GLU A 352 -6.37 9.12 37.98
CA GLU A 352 -6.94 8.95 36.64
C GLU A 352 -8.11 7.95 36.66
N THR A 353 -9.32 8.44 36.43
CA THR A 353 -10.49 7.60 36.14
C THR A 353 -10.75 7.55 34.64
N THR A 354 -10.95 6.34 34.10
CA THR A 354 -11.44 6.14 32.73
C THR A 354 -12.84 5.50 32.75
N PRO A 355 -13.79 5.92 31.89
CA PRO A 355 -15.11 5.31 31.83
C PRO A 355 -15.04 3.80 31.53
N ARG A 356 -15.87 3.01 32.22
CA ARG A 356 -16.03 1.58 31.94
C ARG A 356 -16.84 1.40 30.66
N GLU A 357 -16.19 1.14 29.52
CA GLU A 357 -16.86 0.85 28.25
C GLU A 357 -17.59 -0.52 28.31
N MET A 358 -18.81 -0.53 28.85
CA MET A 358 -19.52 -1.78 29.18
C MET A 358 -19.77 -2.68 27.95
N LEU A 359 -20.23 -2.07 26.86
CA LEU A 359 -20.51 -2.70 25.56
C LEU A 359 -20.28 -1.68 24.43
N GLN A 360 -19.30 -1.94 23.55
CA GLN A 360 -19.00 -1.08 22.40
C GLN A 360 -19.34 -1.80 21.10
N ASP A 361 -20.13 -1.16 20.23
CA ASP A 361 -20.37 -1.63 18.85
C ASP A 361 -19.26 -1.09 17.94
N VAL A 362 -18.34 -1.97 17.52
CA VAL A 362 -17.19 -1.64 16.68
C VAL A 362 -17.45 -2.05 15.23
N PRO A 363 -17.39 -1.14 14.23
CA PRO A 363 -17.48 -1.48 12.81
C PRO A 363 -16.45 -2.54 12.39
N ILE A 364 -16.84 -3.44 11.49
CA ILE A 364 -16.05 -4.61 11.13
C ILE A 364 -14.63 -4.26 10.65
N ASP A 365 -14.48 -3.20 9.86
CA ASP A 365 -13.18 -2.76 9.34
C ASP A 365 -12.28 -2.16 10.43
N GLN A 366 -12.87 -1.52 11.45
CA GLN A 366 -12.13 -1.04 12.63
C GLN A 366 -11.66 -2.21 13.49
N PHE A 367 -12.50 -3.25 13.66
CA PHE A 367 -12.09 -4.47 14.35
C PHE A 367 -10.94 -5.18 13.62
N LYS A 368 -11.02 -5.34 12.29
CA LYS A 368 -9.93 -5.91 11.49
C LYS A 368 -8.66 -5.06 11.54
N GLY A 369 -8.78 -3.73 11.49
CA GLY A 369 -7.64 -2.81 11.65
C GLY A 369 -7.00 -2.88 13.05
N ALA A 370 -7.79 -3.14 14.09
CA ALA A 370 -7.31 -3.25 15.47
C ALA A 370 -6.66 -4.60 15.80
N PHE A 371 -7.16 -5.72 15.25
CA PHE A 371 -6.72 -7.07 15.66
C PHE A 371 -6.09 -7.91 14.54
N ASN A 372 -6.15 -7.47 13.28
CA ASN A 372 -5.67 -8.19 12.10
C ASN A 372 -6.21 -9.64 12.00
N GLU A 373 -7.45 -9.83 12.45
CA GLU A 373 -8.15 -11.11 12.52
C GLU A 373 -9.65 -10.92 12.22
N GLU A 374 -10.32 -11.97 11.75
CA GLU A 374 -11.79 -12.03 11.71
C GLU A 374 -12.38 -12.19 13.12
N PRO A 375 -13.57 -11.61 13.41
CA PRO A 375 -14.23 -11.78 14.69
C PRO A 375 -14.88 -13.16 14.83
N VAL A 376 -14.66 -13.79 15.99
CA VAL A 376 -15.23 -15.08 16.37
C VAL A 376 -15.99 -14.89 17.68
N LEU A 377 -17.27 -15.26 17.68
CA LEU A 377 -18.15 -15.11 18.84
C LEU A 377 -17.56 -15.85 20.06
N ASN A 378 -17.56 -15.18 21.21
CA ASN A 378 -16.92 -15.59 22.47
C ASN A 378 -15.38 -15.66 22.49
N LYS A 379 -14.65 -15.45 21.38
CA LYS A 379 -13.17 -15.38 21.41
C LYS A 379 -12.70 -14.10 22.11
N LYS A 380 -11.60 -14.21 22.86
CA LYS A 380 -10.84 -13.06 23.38
C LYS A 380 -9.76 -12.62 22.37
N TYR A 381 -9.58 -11.31 22.26
CA TYR A 381 -8.59 -10.64 21.41
C TYR A 381 -7.73 -9.68 22.25
N SER A 382 -6.53 -9.36 21.78
CA SER A 382 -5.54 -8.58 22.53
C SER A 382 -4.69 -7.74 21.59
N ASN A 383 -4.73 -6.41 21.72
CA ASN A 383 -3.75 -5.52 21.10
C ASN A 383 -3.45 -4.35 22.05
N PRO A 384 -2.34 -4.42 22.82
CA PRO A 384 -1.92 -3.37 23.76
C PRO A 384 -1.64 -1.98 23.15
N GLN A 385 -1.63 -1.83 21.82
CA GLN A 385 -1.54 -0.54 21.15
C GLN A 385 -2.91 0.12 20.90
N VAL A 386 -4.01 -0.62 21.08
CA VAL A 386 -5.40 -0.16 20.88
C VAL A 386 -6.20 -0.23 22.18
N VAL A 387 -6.05 -1.32 22.94
CA VAL A 387 -6.69 -1.55 24.24
C VAL A 387 -5.69 -2.24 25.19
N PRO A 388 -5.48 -1.76 26.44
CA PRO A 388 -4.46 -2.32 27.33
C PRO A 388 -4.72 -3.78 27.75
N TRP A 389 -6.00 -4.18 27.74
CA TRP A 389 -6.52 -5.46 28.24
C TRP A 389 -7.21 -6.26 27.14
N GLN A 390 -7.51 -7.53 27.42
CA GLN A 390 -8.22 -8.38 26.46
C GLN A 390 -9.69 -8.01 26.33
N VAL A 391 -10.17 -7.91 25.09
CA VAL A 391 -11.60 -7.72 24.76
C VAL A 391 -12.21 -9.04 24.31
N LYS A 392 -13.51 -9.23 24.55
CA LYS A 392 -14.26 -10.43 24.13
C LYS A 392 -15.39 -10.03 23.18
N VAL A 393 -15.51 -10.72 22.04
CA VAL A 393 -16.67 -10.57 21.14
C VAL A 393 -17.88 -11.25 21.77
N VAL A 394 -18.95 -10.50 22.03
CA VAL A 394 -20.21 -11.01 22.61
C VAL A 394 -21.40 -10.98 21.65
N GLU A 395 -21.29 -10.24 20.54
CA GLU A 395 -22.28 -10.19 19.46
C GLU A 395 -21.52 -9.96 18.14
N ILE A 396 -22.00 -10.54 17.04
CA ILE A 396 -21.58 -10.19 15.68
C ILE A 396 -22.84 -9.77 14.95
N LYS A 397 -22.85 -8.56 14.40
CA LYS A 397 -23.97 -7.99 13.66
C LYS A 397 -23.75 -8.20 12.18
N THR A 398 -24.70 -8.84 11.51
CA THR A 398 -24.68 -9.07 10.07
C THR A 398 -25.64 -8.15 9.33
N GLU A 399 -25.35 -7.92 8.06
CA GLU A 399 -26.25 -7.35 7.07
C GLU A 399 -26.53 -8.41 6.01
N ASP A 400 -27.80 -8.71 5.80
CA ASP A 400 -28.27 -9.82 4.98
C ASP A 400 -28.53 -9.36 3.55
N ASN A 401 -27.76 -9.88 2.59
CA ASN A 401 -27.87 -9.54 1.18
C ASN A 401 -28.55 -10.69 0.41
N GLU A 402 -29.71 -10.43 -0.21
CA GLU A 402 -30.41 -11.42 -1.03
C GLU A 402 -29.95 -11.43 -2.49
N TYR A 403 -29.70 -12.63 -3.00
CA TYR A 403 -29.38 -12.92 -4.40
C TYR A 403 -30.26 -14.06 -4.90
N THR A 404 -30.81 -13.95 -6.11
CA THR A 404 -31.39 -15.10 -6.81
C THR A 404 -30.38 -15.65 -7.80
N ILE A 405 -30.00 -16.91 -7.63
CA ILE A 405 -29.15 -17.67 -8.53
C ILE A 405 -30.03 -18.43 -9.51
N GLU A 406 -29.64 -18.45 -10.79
CA GLU A 406 -30.21 -19.26 -11.86
C GLU A 406 -29.09 -20.04 -12.54
N ILE A 407 -29.20 -21.37 -12.65
CA ILE A 407 -28.18 -22.20 -13.32
C ILE A 407 -28.38 -22.08 -14.84
N LEU A 408 -27.37 -21.58 -15.54
CA LEU A 408 -27.37 -21.43 -17.00
C LEU A 408 -26.74 -22.61 -17.72
N ASP A 409 -25.72 -23.23 -17.12
CA ASP A 409 -24.97 -24.34 -17.71
C ASP A 409 -24.26 -25.16 -16.61
N VAL A 410 -23.87 -26.39 -16.91
CA VAL A 410 -23.06 -27.25 -16.02
C VAL A 410 -22.01 -27.95 -16.87
N LEU A 411 -20.74 -27.59 -16.65
CA LEU A 411 -19.60 -28.02 -17.47
C LEU A 411 -18.66 -28.91 -16.66
N THR A 412 -18.18 -30.01 -17.25
CA THR A 412 -17.03 -30.72 -16.68
C THR A 412 -15.79 -29.80 -16.62
N LYS A 413 -14.80 -30.16 -15.80
CA LYS A 413 -13.53 -29.40 -15.72
C LYS A 413 -12.78 -29.34 -17.05
N GLU A 414 -12.95 -30.34 -17.91
CA GLU A 414 -12.39 -30.37 -19.27
C GLU A 414 -13.14 -29.37 -20.17
N GLU A 415 -14.47 -29.42 -20.23
CA GLU A 415 -15.29 -28.47 -21.01
C GLU A 415 -15.15 -27.03 -20.53
N PHE A 416 -15.05 -26.79 -19.21
CA PHE A 416 -14.76 -25.47 -18.66
C PHE A 416 -13.36 -24.97 -19.07
N SER A 417 -12.34 -25.85 -19.03
CA SER A 417 -11.02 -25.52 -19.56
C SER A 417 -11.07 -25.20 -21.05
N ASP A 418 -11.88 -25.92 -21.82
CA ASP A 418 -12.07 -25.73 -23.26
C ASP A 418 -12.84 -24.43 -23.59
N VAL A 419 -13.81 -24.04 -22.77
CA VAL A 419 -14.52 -22.75 -22.85
C VAL A 419 -13.58 -21.60 -22.49
N MET A 420 -12.77 -21.73 -21.44
CA MET A 420 -11.80 -20.72 -21.05
C MET A 420 -10.62 -20.60 -22.03
N ALA A 421 -10.21 -21.69 -22.69
CA ALA A 421 -9.24 -21.68 -23.78
C ALA A 421 -9.75 -20.93 -25.02
N LYS A 422 -11.08 -20.95 -25.24
CA LYS A 422 -11.75 -20.23 -26.35
C LYS A 422 -12.10 -18.78 -25.98
N LYS A 423 -11.92 -18.37 -24.71
CA LYS A 423 -12.14 -16.98 -24.29
C LYS A 423 -10.96 -16.11 -24.73
N LYS A 424 -11.16 -15.36 -25.80
CA LYS A 424 -10.24 -14.31 -26.26
C LYS A 424 -10.20 -13.14 -25.25
N PRO A 425 -9.04 -12.56 -24.94
CA PRO A 425 -8.97 -11.28 -24.24
C PRO A 425 -9.55 -10.15 -25.11
N GLU A 426 -10.29 -9.24 -24.48
CA GLU A 426 -10.73 -7.97 -25.10
C GLU A 426 -9.66 -6.91 -24.84
N VAL A 427 -9.06 -6.36 -25.90
CA VAL A 427 -7.92 -5.43 -25.83
C VAL A 427 -8.28 -4.13 -26.52
N GLU A 428 -8.35 -3.04 -25.76
CA GLU A 428 -8.73 -1.73 -26.26
C GLU A 428 -7.61 -0.71 -26.05
N VAL A 429 -7.08 -0.19 -27.16
CA VAL A 429 -5.99 0.79 -27.18
C VAL A 429 -6.57 2.17 -27.45
N PHE A 430 -6.77 2.96 -26.40
CA PHE A 430 -7.32 4.31 -26.49
C PHE A 430 -6.25 5.32 -26.90
N VAL A 431 -6.46 5.95 -28.07
CA VAL A 431 -5.48 6.84 -28.70
C VAL A 431 -6.08 8.18 -29.14
N MET A 432 -5.19 9.06 -29.58
CA MET A 432 -5.44 10.26 -30.36
C MET A 432 -4.66 10.11 -31.66
N SER A 433 -5.33 10.15 -32.82
CA SER A 433 -4.73 9.76 -34.13
C SER A 433 -3.53 10.64 -34.56
N HIS A 434 -3.35 11.79 -33.90
CA HIS A 434 -2.22 12.70 -34.14
C HIS A 434 -1.33 12.91 -32.90
N CYS A 435 -1.60 12.22 -31.78
CA CYS A 435 -0.71 12.23 -30.62
C CYS A 435 0.58 11.45 -30.93
N PRO A 436 1.78 12.03 -30.73
CA PRO A 436 3.04 11.32 -30.96
C PRO A 436 3.20 10.03 -30.15
N TYR A 437 2.56 9.92 -28.98
CA TYR A 437 2.57 8.70 -28.17
C TYR A 437 1.39 7.75 -28.47
N GLY A 438 0.30 8.24 -29.07
CA GLY A 438 -0.75 7.39 -29.66
C GLY A 438 -0.18 6.62 -30.85
N THR A 439 0.32 7.34 -31.85
CA THR A 439 1.01 6.76 -33.01
C THR A 439 2.19 5.85 -32.63
N GLN A 440 2.86 6.09 -31.51
CA GLN A 440 3.89 5.17 -30.99
C GLN A 440 3.30 3.81 -30.56
N VAL A 441 2.18 3.79 -29.81
CA VAL A 441 1.55 2.53 -29.39
C VAL A 441 0.84 1.82 -30.54
N GLU A 442 0.27 2.56 -31.50
CA GLU A 442 -0.37 1.98 -32.68
C GLU A 442 0.65 1.23 -33.56
N LYS A 443 1.83 1.82 -33.78
CA LYS A 443 2.97 1.12 -34.43
C LYS A 443 3.52 -0.03 -33.58
N GLY A 444 3.36 0.03 -32.25
CA GLY A 444 3.77 -1.03 -31.33
C GLY A 444 2.82 -2.24 -31.33
N ILE A 445 1.50 -2.01 -31.45
CA ILE A 445 0.48 -3.06 -31.38
C ILE A 445 0.27 -3.78 -32.72
N ILE A 446 0.59 -3.17 -33.87
CA ILE A 446 0.44 -3.81 -35.19
C ILE A 446 1.08 -5.21 -35.27
N PRO A 447 2.38 -5.41 -34.93
CA PRO A 447 2.98 -6.76 -34.95
C PRO A 447 2.37 -7.73 -33.93
N VAL A 448 1.76 -7.21 -32.87
CA VAL A 448 1.06 -8.02 -31.86
C VAL A 448 -0.29 -8.50 -32.38
N GLN A 449 -1.00 -7.66 -33.14
CA GLN A 449 -2.21 -8.04 -33.84
C GLN A 449 -1.94 -9.00 -35.00
N GLU A 450 -0.87 -8.78 -35.78
CA GLU A 450 -0.44 -9.73 -36.82
C GLU A 450 -0.18 -11.13 -36.21
N LEU A 451 0.35 -11.19 -34.99
CA LEU A 451 0.64 -12.41 -34.24
C LEU A 451 -0.58 -13.03 -33.53
N LEU A 452 -1.53 -12.22 -33.02
CA LEU A 452 -2.61 -12.68 -32.14
C LEU A 452 -4.04 -12.47 -32.69
N SER A 453 -4.21 -12.06 -33.95
CA SER A 453 -5.52 -11.69 -34.54
C SER A 453 -6.62 -12.75 -34.46
N ASP A 454 -6.30 -14.05 -34.41
CA ASP A 454 -7.30 -15.11 -34.18
C ASP A 454 -7.44 -15.49 -32.70
N LYS A 455 -6.51 -15.08 -31.83
CA LYS A 455 -6.46 -15.39 -30.38
C LYS A 455 -7.03 -14.28 -29.48
N ALA A 456 -6.86 -13.00 -29.84
CA ALA A 456 -7.30 -11.85 -29.05
C ALA A 456 -8.17 -10.90 -29.89
N ASN A 457 -9.10 -10.18 -29.24
CA ASN A 457 -9.92 -9.16 -29.88
C ASN A 457 -9.27 -7.79 -29.64
N ILE A 458 -8.39 -7.38 -30.57
CA ILE A 458 -7.64 -6.11 -30.46
C ILE A 458 -8.35 -5.00 -31.24
N HIS A 459 -8.63 -3.90 -30.56
CA HIS A 459 -9.32 -2.73 -31.10
C HIS A 459 -8.58 -1.42 -30.80
N ILE A 460 -8.58 -0.52 -31.79
CA ILE A 460 -8.23 0.88 -31.56
C ILE A 460 -9.49 1.64 -31.11
N ARG A 461 -9.37 2.37 -30.01
CA ARG A 461 -10.41 3.23 -29.45
C ARG A 461 -9.91 4.67 -29.38
N PHE A 462 -10.81 5.61 -29.18
CA PHE A 462 -10.48 7.04 -29.18
C PHE A 462 -10.83 7.66 -27.84
N VAL A 463 -9.99 8.58 -27.38
CA VAL A 463 -10.28 9.36 -26.17
C VAL A 463 -11.44 10.33 -26.44
N HIS A 464 -12.15 10.72 -25.38
CA HIS A 464 -13.40 11.46 -25.47
C HIS A 464 -13.27 12.95 -25.87
N TYR A 465 -12.13 13.37 -26.40
CA TYR A 465 -11.81 14.76 -26.76
C TYR A 465 -10.74 14.86 -27.86
N ILE A 466 -10.64 16.02 -28.50
CA ILE A 466 -9.70 16.35 -29.58
C ILE A 466 -8.62 17.30 -29.05
N MET A 467 -7.36 17.11 -29.47
CA MET A 467 -6.25 18.05 -29.20
C MET A 467 -5.63 18.64 -30.48
N HIS A 468 -5.69 17.93 -31.61
CA HIS A 468 -4.95 18.30 -32.82
C HIS A 468 -5.85 18.85 -33.95
N GLY A 469 -7.11 19.20 -33.62
CA GLY A 469 -8.07 19.88 -34.49
C GLY A 469 -8.77 18.97 -35.51
N GLN A 470 -9.37 19.59 -36.55
CA GLN A 470 -10.21 18.90 -37.54
C GLN A 470 -9.58 17.62 -38.11
N LYS A 471 -8.30 17.66 -38.49
CA LYS A 471 -7.56 16.52 -39.05
C LYS A 471 -7.57 15.26 -38.15
N GLU A 472 -7.63 15.44 -36.84
CA GLU A 472 -7.67 14.34 -35.88
C GLU A 472 -9.07 13.77 -35.78
N ALA A 473 -10.09 14.62 -35.68
CA ALA A 473 -11.47 14.18 -35.69
C ALA A 473 -11.84 13.48 -37.02
N ASP A 474 -11.44 14.04 -38.16
CA ASP A 474 -11.61 13.44 -39.49
C ASP A 474 -11.01 12.04 -39.54
N GLU A 475 -9.77 11.88 -39.05
CA GLU A 475 -9.05 10.61 -39.11
C GLU A 475 -9.54 9.59 -38.09
N GLN A 476 -9.88 9.99 -36.86
CA GLN A 476 -10.48 9.09 -35.87
C GLN A 476 -11.85 8.58 -36.35
N THR A 477 -12.66 9.46 -36.95
CA THR A 477 -13.96 9.08 -37.55
C THR A 477 -13.76 8.16 -38.76
N ARG A 478 -12.72 8.40 -39.57
CA ARG A 478 -12.34 7.53 -40.69
C ARG A 478 -11.91 6.15 -40.23
N GLN A 479 -11.02 6.07 -39.25
CA GLN A 479 -10.51 4.83 -38.67
C GLN A 479 -11.64 4.01 -38.04
N TYR A 480 -12.51 4.64 -37.24
CA TYR A 480 -13.75 4.06 -36.73
C TYR A 480 -14.62 3.46 -37.85
N CYS A 481 -14.82 4.19 -38.96
CA CYS A 481 -15.62 3.71 -40.07
C CYS A 481 -14.96 2.61 -40.90
N ILE A 482 -13.62 2.59 -41.01
CA ILE A 482 -12.90 1.48 -41.65
C ILE A 482 -13.00 0.23 -40.79
N ASP A 483 -12.80 0.29 -39.47
CA ASP A 483 -13.00 -0.84 -38.55
C ASP A 483 -14.44 -1.40 -38.66
N LYS A 484 -15.43 -0.50 -38.62
CA LYS A 484 -16.88 -0.81 -38.64
C LYS A 484 -17.40 -1.42 -39.96
N GLU A 485 -16.87 -1.02 -41.12
CA GLU A 485 -17.43 -1.43 -42.43
C GLU A 485 -16.48 -2.28 -43.30
N GLN A 486 -15.16 -2.22 -43.03
CA GLN A 486 -14.07 -2.73 -43.86
C GLN A 486 -12.88 -3.19 -42.99
N GLY A 487 -13.18 -3.80 -41.83
CA GLY A 487 -12.19 -4.18 -40.82
C GLY A 487 -11.10 -5.13 -41.31
N ASP A 488 -11.36 -5.88 -42.39
CA ASP A 488 -10.38 -6.69 -43.12
C ASP A 488 -9.19 -5.88 -43.66
N LYS A 489 -9.36 -4.56 -43.81
CA LYS A 489 -8.35 -3.60 -44.29
C LYS A 489 -7.92 -2.59 -43.23
N PHE A 490 -8.50 -2.64 -42.03
CA PHE A 490 -8.25 -1.62 -41.00
C PHE A 490 -6.77 -1.55 -40.62
N TRP A 491 -6.15 -2.71 -40.34
CA TRP A 491 -4.77 -2.76 -39.86
C TRP A 491 -3.74 -2.40 -40.93
N SER A 492 -3.97 -2.74 -42.21
CA SER A 492 -3.08 -2.32 -43.31
C SER A 492 -3.25 -0.84 -43.66
N TYR A 493 -4.48 -0.30 -43.55
CA TYR A 493 -4.74 1.14 -43.65
C TYR A 493 -4.06 1.90 -42.52
N LEU A 494 -4.20 1.45 -41.27
CA LEU A 494 -3.58 2.07 -40.10
C LEU A 494 -2.06 2.06 -40.21
N ALA A 495 -1.45 0.92 -40.57
CA ALA A 495 -0.02 0.81 -40.83
C ALA A 495 0.45 1.78 -41.93
N CYS A 496 -0.33 1.96 -42.99
CA CYS A 496 -0.04 2.95 -44.03
C CYS A 496 -0.12 4.39 -43.50
N PHE A 497 -1.20 4.74 -42.79
CA PHE A 497 -1.40 6.08 -42.25
C PHE A 497 -0.27 6.48 -41.28
N LEU A 498 0.12 5.55 -40.40
CA LEU A 498 1.18 5.76 -39.41
C LEU A 498 2.57 6.02 -40.03
N ASP A 499 2.80 5.65 -41.28
CA ASP A 499 4.07 5.92 -41.97
C ASP A 499 4.21 7.39 -42.41
N LYS A 500 3.11 8.04 -42.82
CA LYS A 500 3.18 9.35 -43.51
C LYS A 500 2.12 10.40 -43.14
N SER A 501 1.11 10.05 -42.34
CA SER A 501 -0.12 10.83 -42.12
C SER A 501 -0.91 11.11 -43.42
N ASP A 502 -0.70 10.31 -44.48
CA ASP A 502 -1.37 10.45 -45.79
C ASP A 502 -2.61 9.55 -45.88
N SER A 503 -3.71 9.98 -45.25
CA SER A 503 -4.98 9.26 -45.31
C SER A 503 -5.45 9.03 -46.74
N ALA A 504 -5.26 10.00 -47.65
CA ALA A 504 -5.76 9.94 -49.01
C ALA A 504 -5.04 8.85 -49.83
N GLY A 505 -3.70 8.86 -49.83
CA GLY A 505 -2.88 7.84 -50.48
C GLY A 505 -3.10 6.44 -49.90
N CYS A 506 -3.33 6.34 -48.58
CA CYS A 506 -3.61 5.06 -47.93
C CYS A 506 -5.00 4.49 -48.27
N LEU A 507 -6.02 5.33 -48.43
CA LEU A 507 -7.34 4.89 -48.93
C LEU A 507 -7.26 4.30 -50.34
N ASP A 508 -6.42 4.85 -51.22
CA ASP A 508 -6.20 4.31 -52.57
C ASP A 508 -5.30 3.06 -52.56
N LYS A 509 -4.22 3.05 -51.76
CA LYS A 509 -3.28 1.91 -51.65
C LYS A 509 -3.95 0.63 -51.16
N GLU A 510 -4.80 0.73 -50.13
CA GLU A 510 -5.50 -0.42 -49.54
C GLU A 510 -6.85 -0.73 -50.24
N GLY A 511 -7.22 0.04 -51.28
CA GLY A 511 -8.47 -0.16 -52.01
C GLY A 511 -9.71 -0.04 -51.12
N ILE A 512 -9.76 0.97 -50.25
CA ILE A 512 -10.89 1.25 -49.36
C ILE A 512 -12.07 1.79 -50.19
N ASP A 513 -13.27 1.25 -49.97
CA ASP A 513 -14.49 1.78 -50.57
C ASP A 513 -14.81 3.16 -49.99
N LYS A 514 -14.44 4.20 -50.74
CA LYS A 514 -14.63 5.61 -50.40
C LYS A 514 -16.11 6.04 -50.36
N ASN A 515 -17.04 5.27 -50.94
CA ASN A 515 -18.47 5.57 -50.87
C ASN A 515 -19.12 5.02 -49.60
N LYS A 516 -18.79 3.78 -49.21
CA LYS A 516 -19.13 3.23 -47.88
C LYS A 516 -18.58 4.14 -46.79
N LEU A 517 -17.26 4.32 -46.78
CA LEU A 517 -16.54 5.13 -45.80
C LEU A 517 -17.14 6.53 -45.62
N ARG A 518 -17.43 7.25 -46.72
CA ARG A 518 -18.08 8.57 -46.64
C ARG A 518 -19.48 8.47 -46.04
N SER A 519 -20.27 7.47 -46.44
CA SER A 519 -21.62 7.25 -45.89
C SER A 519 -21.59 6.96 -44.39
N CYS A 520 -20.59 6.21 -43.91
CA CYS A 520 -20.38 6.00 -42.48
C CYS A 520 -19.88 7.26 -41.77
N MET A 521 -18.95 8.04 -42.34
CA MET A 521 -18.47 9.28 -41.74
C MET A 521 -19.61 10.33 -41.64
N ASP A 522 -20.43 10.46 -42.68
CA ASP A 522 -21.63 11.32 -42.70
C ASP A 522 -22.66 10.87 -41.63
N ALA A 523 -22.79 9.55 -41.40
CA ALA A 523 -23.67 8.99 -40.37
C ALA A 523 -23.11 9.18 -38.94
N ALA A 524 -21.81 8.96 -38.76
CA ALA A 524 -21.12 9.09 -37.48
C ALA A 524 -21.05 10.56 -37.01
N ASP A 525 -20.84 11.52 -37.92
CA ASP A 525 -20.92 12.94 -37.61
C ASP A 525 -22.30 13.31 -37.02
N LYS A 526 -23.37 12.79 -37.64
CA LYS A 526 -24.76 13.00 -37.22
C LYS A 526 -25.11 12.27 -35.91
N GLU A 527 -24.56 11.08 -35.68
CA GLU A 527 -24.78 10.27 -34.47
C GLU A 527 -24.04 10.87 -33.25
N PHE A 528 -22.81 11.33 -33.45
CA PHE A 528 -21.88 11.74 -32.39
C PHE A 528 -21.65 13.26 -32.30
N ASN A 529 -22.31 14.07 -33.14
CA ASN A 529 -22.23 15.54 -33.22
C ASN A 529 -20.80 16.08 -33.43
N ILE A 530 -19.99 15.41 -34.24
CA ILE A 530 -18.52 15.60 -34.29
C ILE A 530 -18.18 17.02 -34.80
N SER A 531 -18.69 17.41 -35.96
CA SER A 531 -18.53 18.75 -36.52
C SER A 531 -19.18 19.84 -35.66
N GLY A 532 -20.25 19.51 -34.93
CA GLY A 532 -20.93 20.42 -34.01
C GLY A 532 -20.09 20.72 -32.76
N ASP A 533 -19.51 19.69 -32.14
CA ASP A 533 -18.65 19.83 -30.96
C ASP A 533 -17.32 20.52 -31.32
N LEU A 534 -16.78 20.29 -32.53
CA LEU A 534 -15.63 21.04 -33.08
C LEU A 534 -15.95 22.52 -33.31
N ALA A 535 -17.10 22.82 -33.94
CA ALA A 535 -17.53 24.19 -34.25
C ALA A 535 -17.84 25.01 -32.99
N ALA A 536 -18.03 24.37 -31.82
CA ALA A 536 -18.25 25.04 -30.54
C ALA A 536 -17.03 25.81 -30.00
N GLY A 537 -15.84 25.66 -30.61
CA GLY A 537 -14.65 26.47 -30.28
C GLY A 537 -14.05 26.22 -28.90
N GLN A 538 -14.30 25.05 -28.32
CA GLN A 538 -13.70 24.64 -27.04
C GLN A 538 -12.19 24.37 -27.20
N GLN A 539 -11.41 24.56 -26.12
CA GLN A 539 -9.96 24.28 -26.12
C GLN A 539 -9.66 22.81 -26.44
N TYR A 540 -10.48 21.90 -25.92
CA TYR A 540 -10.48 20.47 -26.25
C TYR A 540 -11.90 20.07 -26.63
N PRO A 541 -12.27 20.15 -27.92
CA PRO A 541 -13.60 19.74 -28.39
C PRO A 541 -13.90 18.29 -28.03
N ARG A 542 -15.12 18.03 -27.57
CA ARG A 542 -15.57 16.68 -27.23
C ARG A 542 -15.61 15.77 -28.46
N PHE A 543 -15.27 14.50 -28.28
CA PHE A 543 -15.35 13.46 -29.31
C PHE A 543 -16.12 12.27 -28.72
N ARG A 544 -17.29 11.94 -29.30
CA ARG A 544 -18.24 11.02 -28.63
C ARG A 544 -18.11 9.55 -29.05
N ILE A 545 -17.42 9.27 -30.15
CA ILE A 545 -17.05 7.90 -30.53
C ILE A 545 -16.16 7.32 -29.42
N HIS A 546 -16.59 6.19 -28.83
CA HIS A 546 -15.95 5.52 -27.69
C HIS A 546 -15.89 6.34 -26.38
N GLU A 547 -16.70 7.41 -26.24
CA GLU A 547 -16.73 8.23 -25.03
C GLU A 547 -17.22 7.45 -23.79
N ASP A 548 -18.26 6.61 -23.93
CA ASP A 548 -18.81 5.92 -22.76
C ASP A 548 -17.90 4.80 -22.26
N LEU A 549 -17.13 4.15 -23.15
CA LEU A 549 -16.02 3.27 -22.78
C LEU A 549 -14.89 4.07 -22.09
N SER A 550 -14.55 5.26 -22.62
CA SER A 550 -13.57 6.15 -21.99
C SER A 550 -13.96 6.50 -20.55
N LYS A 551 -15.25 6.74 -20.28
CA LYS A 551 -15.77 6.96 -18.91
C LYS A 551 -15.74 5.69 -18.07
N GLN A 552 -16.20 4.57 -18.61
CA GLN A 552 -16.30 3.29 -17.92
C GLN A 552 -14.94 2.84 -17.36
N TYR A 553 -13.86 3.00 -18.13
CA TYR A 553 -12.51 2.63 -17.71
C TYR A 553 -11.69 3.79 -17.11
N GLY A 554 -12.25 5.00 -17.06
CA GLY A 554 -11.58 6.18 -16.51
C GLY A 554 -10.45 6.75 -17.37
N VAL A 555 -10.46 6.54 -18.69
CA VAL A 555 -9.43 6.96 -19.66
C VAL A 555 -9.26 8.48 -19.66
N GLN A 556 -8.07 8.96 -19.25
CA GLN A 556 -7.72 10.38 -19.18
C GLN A 556 -6.84 10.89 -20.34
N GLY A 557 -6.38 10.03 -21.25
CA GLY A 557 -5.53 10.47 -22.36
C GLY A 557 -4.94 9.36 -23.23
N SER A 558 -4.16 9.78 -24.23
CA SER A 558 -3.55 8.89 -25.23
C SER A 558 -2.03 8.72 -24.99
N PRO A 559 -1.50 7.49 -24.99
CA PRO A 559 -2.22 6.22 -25.09
C PRO A 559 -2.69 5.72 -23.71
N THR A 560 -3.83 5.01 -23.68
CA THR A 560 -4.24 4.17 -22.55
C THR A 560 -4.55 2.77 -23.06
N LEU A 561 -3.96 1.73 -22.46
CA LEU A 561 -4.23 0.33 -22.77
C LEU A 561 -5.23 -0.23 -21.76
N VAL A 562 -6.31 -0.84 -22.25
CA VAL A 562 -7.31 -1.56 -21.44
C VAL A 562 -7.33 -3.02 -21.91
N ILE A 563 -7.33 -3.96 -20.97
CA ILE A 563 -7.45 -5.40 -21.25
C ILE A 563 -8.49 -6.00 -20.30
N ASP A 564 -9.47 -6.74 -20.84
CA ASP A 564 -10.61 -7.30 -20.09
C ASP A 564 -11.29 -6.26 -19.17
N GLY A 565 -11.41 -5.03 -19.66
CA GLY A 565 -12.02 -3.89 -18.96
C GLY A 565 -11.16 -3.25 -17.85
N LYS A 566 -9.90 -3.65 -17.69
CA LYS A 566 -8.95 -3.11 -16.72
C LYS A 566 -7.86 -2.29 -17.43
N MET A 567 -7.59 -1.06 -16.95
CA MET A 567 -6.41 -0.30 -17.40
C MET A 567 -5.12 -1.05 -17.04
N THR A 568 -4.26 -1.29 -18.04
CA THR A 568 -3.04 -2.08 -17.94
C THR A 568 -1.83 -1.24 -18.38
N GLN A 569 -0.71 -1.38 -17.68
CA GLN A 569 0.54 -0.69 -18.00
C GLN A 569 1.45 -1.60 -18.81
N ALA A 570 1.93 -1.09 -19.95
CA ALA A 570 2.91 -1.74 -20.81
C ALA A 570 3.80 -0.67 -21.45
N ASN A 571 5.06 -1.01 -21.74
CA ASN A 571 5.87 -0.19 -22.63
C ASN A 571 5.31 -0.25 -24.06
N ARG A 572 5.67 0.70 -24.91
CA ARG A 572 5.09 0.87 -26.26
C ARG A 572 5.87 0.14 -27.36
N ASP A 573 6.73 -0.81 -26.98
CA ASP A 573 7.33 -1.81 -27.86
C ASP A 573 6.42 -3.03 -28.06
N PRO A 574 6.46 -3.68 -29.24
CA PRO A 574 5.67 -4.89 -29.52
C PRO A 574 5.81 -6.01 -28.49
N GLU A 575 7.00 -6.29 -27.97
CA GLU A 575 7.20 -7.39 -27.01
C GLU A 575 6.49 -7.12 -25.68
N SER A 576 6.58 -5.91 -25.13
CA SER A 576 5.88 -5.52 -23.90
C SER A 576 4.36 -5.51 -24.07
N LEU A 577 3.85 -5.08 -25.24
CA LEU A 577 2.42 -5.09 -25.56
C LEU A 577 1.89 -6.53 -25.73
N LYS A 578 2.62 -7.40 -26.43
CA LYS A 578 2.32 -8.83 -26.54
C LYS A 578 2.24 -9.47 -25.16
N ASN A 579 3.26 -9.25 -24.31
CA ASN A 579 3.30 -9.88 -22.99
C ASN A 579 2.13 -9.46 -22.09
N ALA A 580 1.73 -8.17 -22.11
CA ALA A 580 0.56 -7.70 -21.37
C ALA A 580 -0.77 -8.36 -21.80
N ILE A 581 -0.91 -8.70 -23.09
CA ILE A 581 -2.09 -9.41 -23.62
C ILE A 581 -1.98 -10.92 -23.33
N CYS A 582 -0.79 -11.49 -23.47
CA CYS A 582 -0.49 -12.88 -23.13
C CYS A 582 -0.76 -13.21 -21.65
N ASP A 583 -0.57 -12.26 -20.74
CA ASP A 583 -0.90 -12.39 -19.32
C ASP A 583 -2.41 -12.35 -19.00
N ALA A 584 -3.27 -11.97 -19.96
CA ALA A 584 -4.73 -12.00 -19.82
C ALA A 584 -5.37 -13.33 -20.27
N PHE A 585 -4.65 -14.18 -21.03
CA PHE A 585 -5.15 -15.50 -21.39
C PHE A 585 -5.15 -16.44 -20.18
N THR A 586 -6.25 -17.19 -20.00
CA THR A 586 -6.31 -18.27 -19.00
C THR A 586 -5.42 -19.46 -19.38
N ILE A 587 -5.27 -19.72 -20.69
CA ILE A 587 -4.30 -20.67 -21.25
C ILE A 587 -3.59 -19.93 -22.39
N LYS A 588 -2.28 -19.71 -22.26
CA LYS A 588 -1.52 -18.91 -23.23
C LYS A 588 -1.39 -19.64 -24.58
N PRO A 589 -1.68 -18.99 -25.72
CA PRO A 589 -1.45 -19.56 -27.04
C PRO A 589 0.05 -19.64 -27.36
N GLU A 590 0.47 -20.54 -28.26
CA GLU A 590 1.90 -20.77 -28.57
C GLU A 590 2.59 -19.54 -29.17
N GLU A 591 1.80 -18.68 -29.82
CA GLU A 591 2.20 -17.38 -30.34
C GLU A 591 2.77 -16.45 -29.25
N CYS A 592 2.41 -16.61 -27.97
CA CYS A 592 2.99 -15.83 -26.87
C CYS A 592 4.49 -16.06 -26.67
N GLU A 593 5.00 -17.25 -27.01
CA GLU A 593 6.42 -17.59 -26.90
C GLU A 593 7.26 -17.02 -28.06
N GLN A 594 6.62 -16.43 -29.09
CA GLN A 594 7.32 -15.77 -30.20
C GLN A 594 7.83 -14.39 -29.76
N ALA A 595 9.15 -14.18 -29.89
CA ALA A 595 9.78 -12.92 -29.53
C ALA A 595 9.56 -11.84 -30.60
N LEU A 596 9.02 -10.70 -30.18
CA LEU A 596 8.86 -9.50 -31.01
C LEU A 596 9.95 -8.46 -30.68
N SER A 597 9.87 -7.28 -31.31
CA SER A 597 10.77 -6.16 -31.01
C SER A 597 10.57 -5.66 -29.58
N THR A 598 11.65 -5.64 -28.80
CA THR A 598 11.77 -4.90 -27.53
C THR A 598 12.18 -3.43 -27.74
N THR A 599 12.40 -3.00 -28.99
CA THR A 599 12.66 -1.60 -29.33
C THR A 599 11.33 -0.88 -29.59
N PRO A 600 10.98 0.18 -28.84
CA PRO A 600 9.80 0.98 -29.12
C PRO A 600 9.93 1.68 -30.48
N PRO A 601 8.86 1.76 -31.29
CA PRO A 601 8.82 2.62 -32.47
C PRO A 601 9.10 4.08 -32.12
N SER A 602 9.42 4.92 -33.12
CA SER A 602 9.50 6.38 -32.92
C SER A 602 8.15 6.96 -32.47
N PRO A 603 8.12 8.01 -31.63
CA PRO A 603 6.93 8.85 -31.48
C PRO A 603 6.60 9.59 -32.78
N GLY A 604 5.31 9.80 -33.07
CA GLY A 604 4.86 10.47 -34.30
C GLY A 604 4.78 9.53 -35.50
N PHE A 605 4.80 10.10 -36.72
CA PHE A 605 4.69 9.35 -37.97
C PHE A 605 6.04 8.78 -38.46
N GLY A 606 5.99 7.74 -39.29
CA GLY A 606 7.13 7.02 -39.85
C GLY A 606 7.60 5.88 -38.94
N PHE A 607 7.95 4.72 -39.52
CA PHE A 607 8.43 3.56 -38.74
C PHE A 607 9.92 3.62 -38.40
N THR A 608 10.72 4.37 -39.16
CA THR A 608 12.17 4.51 -38.97
C THR A 608 12.55 5.97 -38.76
N GLY A 609 12.99 6.30 -37.54
CA GLY A 609 13.43 7.65 -37.20
C GLY A 609 14.13 7.71 -35.85
N THR A 610 15.35 8.24 -35.84
CA THR A 610 16.04 8.65 -34.61
C THR A 610 15.23 9.73 -33.89
N GLY A 611 15.10 9.64 -32.56
CA GLY A 611 14.37 10.64 -31.78
C GLY A 611 14.94 12.05 -31.99
N GLY A 612 14.12 12.93 -32.55
CA GLY A 612 14.42 14.36 -32.62
C GLY A 612 14.39 14.96 -31.21
N SER A 613 15.35 15.85 -30.94
CA SER A 613 15.51 16.57 -29.66
C SER A 613 14.47 17.68 -29.46
#